data_AF-A0A5K7XAP4-F1
#
_entry.id   AF-A0A5K7XAP4-F1
#
_cell.length_a   1.000
_cell.length_b   1.000
_cell.length_c   1.000
_cell.angle_alpha   90.00
_cell.angle_beta   90.00
_cell.angle_gamma   90.00
#
_symmetry.space_group_name_H-M   'P 1'
#
loop_
_entity.id
_entity.type
_entity.pdbx_description
1 polymer ?
#
loop_
_entity_poly.entity_id
_entity_poly.type
_entity_poly.pdbx_seq_one_letter_code
_entity_poly.pdbx_strand_id
1 'polypeptide(L)'
;MPSEPAVTIRNVATVGWQVLLSGDQWHTCRKEQDARYIANGVLIADSVAQGERVGEEVARELDEVASMVSRQIGECEALQLMKAAAATARGEVFEPPAANDNAAIAT
;
A
#
# COMPACT_ATOMS: atom_id res chain seq x y z
N MET A 1 0.19 -2.34 21.16
CA MET A 1 -0.15 -1.08 20.46
C MET A 1 0.24 -1.30 19.01
N PRO A 2 -0.65 -1.10 18.03
CA PRO A 2 -0.19 -1.07 16.64
C PRO A 2 0.76 0.12 16.50
N SER A 3 1.96 -0.15 15.96
CA SER A 3 2.96 0.88 15.70
C SER A 3 2.41 1.76 14.58
N GLU A 4 2.45 3.09 14.73
CA GLU A 4 2.11 3.99 13.63
C GLU A 4 2.94 3.62 12.39
N PRO A 5 2.34 3.61 11.19
CA PRO A 5 3.06 3.31 9.96
C PRO A 5 4.22 4.29 9.81
N ALA A 6 5.45 3.77 9.86
CA ALA A 6 6.65 4.57 9.82
C ALA A 6 6.89 5.06 8.38
N VAL A 7 6.42 6.27 8.07
CA VAL A 7 6.68 6.93 6.79
C VAL A 7 7.71 8.03 6.97
N THR A 8 8.80 7.99 6.19
CA THR A 8 9.82 9.04 6.21
C THR A 8 10.05 9.60 4.81
N ILE A 9 10.06 10.93 4.67
CA ILE A 9 10.37 11.62 3.42
C ILE A 9 11.68 12.40 3.61
N ARG A 10 12.57 12.35 2.62
CA ARG A 10 13.80 13.15 2.60
C ARG A 10 14.13 13.65 1.19
N ASN A 11 14.95 14.69 1.12
CA ASN A 11 15.61 15.11 -0.11
C ASN A 11 17.11 14.82 -0.01
N VAL A 12 17.65 14.13 -1.00
CA VAL A 12 19.08 13.83 -1.12
C VAL A 12 19.61 14.57 -2.35
N ALA A 13 20.59 15.46 -2.16
CA ALA A 13 21.04 16.40 -3.19
C ALA A 13 21.40 15.75 -4.55
N THR A 14 21.94 14.53 -4.54
CA THR A 14 22.38 13.81 -5.76
C THR A 14 21.36 12.81 -6.31
N VAL A 15 20.30 12.51 -5.56
CA VAL A 15 19.33 11.44 -5.90
C VAL A 15 17.92 12.00 -6.10
N GLY A 16 17.58 13.09 -5.41
CA GLY A 16 16.25 13.71 -5.42
C GLY A 16 15.44 13.36 -4.17
N TRP A 17 14.12 13.44 -4.29
CA TRP A 17 13.19 13.14 -3.21
C TRP A 17 13.08 11.64 -3.01
N GLN A 18 13.05 11.20 -1.76
CA GLN A 18 12.91 9.79 -1.40
C GLN A 18 11.85 9.60 -0.33
N VAL A 19 11.19 8.45 -0.37
CA VAL A 19 10.22 8.00 0.63
C VAL A 19 10.61 6.61 1.15
N LEU A 20 10.53 6.43 2.46
CA LEU A 20 10.66 5.18 3.18
C LEU A 20 9.28 4.80 3.71
N LEU A 21 8.83 3.59 3.46
CA LEU A 21 7.49 3.12 3.78
C LEU A 21 7.61 1.91 4.70
N SER A 22 7.11 2.00 5.94
CA SER A 22 6.93 0.89 6.89
C SER A 22 8.10 -0.13 6.99
N GLY A 23 9.34 0.34 7.09
CA GLY A 23 10.52 -0.52 7.28
C GLY A 23 11.11 -1.11 6.00
N ASP A 24 10.60 -0.69 4.84
CA ASP A 24 11.05 -1.09 3.50
C ASP A 24 12.37 -0.39 3.09
N GLN A 25 12.72 -0.46 1.80
CA GLN A 25 13.81 0.31 1.19
C GLN A 25 13.42 1.76 0.86
N TRP A 26 14.42 2.61 0.62
CA TRP A 26 14.18 3.97 0.12
C TRP A 26 13.77 3.95 -1.36
N HIS A 27 12.62 4.53 -1.67
CA HIS A 27 12.15 4.72 -3.04
C HIS A 27 12.40 6.16 -3.50
N THR A 28 12.91 6.33 -4.71
CA THR A 28 13.13 7.65 -5.29
C THR A 28 11.88 8.14 -6.02
N CYS A 29 11.48 9.38 -5.75
CA CYS A 29 10.37 10.07 -6.38
C CYS A 29 10.88 11.24 -7.22
N ARG A 30 10.16 11.58 -8.30
CA ARG A 30 10.55 12.69 -9.18
C ARG A 30 10.47 14.06 -8.48
N LYS A 31 9.51 14.24 -7.57
CA LYS A 31 9.22 15.51 -6.88
C LYS A 31 8.76 15.25 -5.44
N GLU A 32 8.84 16.29 -4.60
CA GLU A 32 8.36 16.23 -3.21
C GLU A 32 6.88 15.86 -3.11
N GLN A 33 6.07 16.45 -3.99
CA GLN A 33 4.63 16.22 -4.02
C GLN A 33 4.29 14.75 -4.26
N ASP A 34 5.05 14.08 -5.13
CA ASP A 34 4.87 12.65 -5.41
C ASP A 34 5.18 11.84 -4.14
N ALA A 35 6.30 12.14 -3.46
CA ALA A 35 6.68 11.46 -2.21
C ALA A 35 5.62 11.65 -1.11
N ARG A 36 5.10 12.87 -0.95
CA ARG A 36 4.04 13.18 0.03
C ARG A 36 2.72 12.49 -0.30
N TYR A 37 2.35 12.43 -1.58
CA TYR A 37 1.12 11.77 -1.97
C TYR A 37 1.17 10.26 -1.75
N ILE A 38 2.31 9.64 -2.06
CA ILE A 38 2.55 8.20 -1.80
C ILE A 38 2.54 7.91 -0.29
N ALA A 39 3.20 8.76 0.49
CA ALA A 39 3.17 8.69 1.95
C ALA A 39 1.74 8.72 2.50
N ASN A 40 0.92 9.66 2.01
CA ASN A 40 -0.49 9.74 2.41
C ASN A 40 -1.26 8.46 2.06
N GLY A 41 -1.08 7.90 0.87
CA GLY A 41 -1.77 6.65 0.52
C GLY A 41 -1.40 5.47 1.42
N VAL A 42 -0.16 5.41 1.92
CA VAL A 42 0.24 4.38 2.90
C VAL A 42 -0.46 4.59 4.24
N LEU A 43 -0.57 5.83 4.71
CA LEU A 43 -1.33 6.13 5.94
C LEU A 43 -2.80 5.74 5.80
N ILE A 44 -3.40 5.99 4.63
CA ILE A 44 -4.79 5.60 4.35
C ILE A 44 -4.93 4.09 4.33
N ALA A 45 -4.01 3.39 3.65
CA ALA A 45 -4.03 1.93 3.57
C ALA A 45 -3.91 1.29 4.96
N ASP A 46 -3.08 1.86 5.83
CA ASP A 46 -2.94 1.44 7.22
C ASP A 46 -4.23 1.68 8.02
N SER A 47 -4.84 2.86 7.93
CA SER A 47 -6.16 3.11 8.55
C SER A 47 -7.25 2.15 8.06
N VAL A 48 -7.21 1.72 6.79
CA VAL A 48 -8.12 0.69 6.29
C VAL A 48 -7.83 -0.67 6.92
N ALA A 49 -6.55 -1.06 7.02
CA ALA A 49 -6.14 -2.31 7.66
C ALA A 49 -6.51 -2.37 9.15
N GLN A 50 -6.53 -1.22 9.83
CA GLN A 50 -7.00 -1.08 11.21
C GLN A 50 -8.53 -1.02 11.33
N GLY A 51 -9.26 -0.98 10.20
CA GLY A 51 -10.73 -0.88 10.18
C GLY A 51 -11.27 0.51 10.51
N GLU A 52 -10.42 1.54 10.51
CA GLU A 52 -10.78 2.92 10.84
C GLU A 52 -11.41 3.68 9.65
N ARG A 53 -11.04 3.28 8.43
CA ARG A 53 -11.56 3.85 7.18
C ARG A 53 -12.05 2.74 6.24
N VAL A 54 -13.24 2.91 5.67
CA VAL A 54 -13.85 1.97 4.70
C VAL A 54 -14.75 2.74 3.73
N GLY A 55 -15.14 2.10 2.63
CA GLY A 55 -16.10 2.62 1.65
C GLY A 55 -15.49 2.93 0.28
N GLU A 56 -16.37 3.09 -0.70
CA GLU A 56 -16.01 3.26 -2.12
C GLU A 56 -15.11 4.48 -2.37
N GLU A 57 -15.32 5.58 -1.64
CA GLU A 57 -14.49 6.78 -1.78
C GLU A 57 -13.04 6.53 -1.32
N VAL A 58 -12.86 5.77 -0.23
CA VAL A 58 -11.53 5.39 0.27
C VAL A 58 -10.86 4.41 -0.70
N ALA A 59 -11.62 3.46 -1.26
CA ALA A 59 -11.10 2.54 -2.26
C ALA A 59 -10.63 3.27 -3.53
N ARG A 60 -11.42 4.24 -4.02
CA ARG A 60 -11.05 5.07 -5.18
C ARG A 60 -9.80 5.91 -4.91
N GLU A 61 -9.70 6.52 -3.73
CA GLU A 61 -8.50 7.27 -3.32
C GLU A 61 -7.25 6.37 -3.35
N LEU A 62 -7.37 5.15 -2.83
CA LEU A 62 -6.28 4.16 -2.86
C LEU A 62 -5.92 3.69 -4.27
N ASP A 63 -6.88 3.51 -5.18
CA ASP A 63 -6.63 3.16 -6.58
C ASP A 63 -5.88 4.28 -7.33
N GLU A 64 -6.26 5.54 -7.09
CA GLU A 64 -5.60 6.71 -7.66
C GLU A 64 -4.14 6.77 -7.22
N VAL A 65 -3.88 6.51 -5.93
CA VAL A 65 -2.51 6.44 -5.40
C VAL A 65 -1.74 5.26 -5.97
N ALA A 66 -2.32 4.05 -5.98
CA ALA A 66 -1.70 2.86 -6.55
C ALA A 66 -1.29 3.08 -8.02
N SER A 67 -2.16 3.72 -8.81
CA SER A 67 -1.90 4.08 -10.20
C SER A 67 -0.73 5.06 -10.36
N MET A 68 -0.52 5.95 -9.39
CA MET A 68 0.63 6.84 -9.40
C MET A 68 1.91 6.15 -8.92
N VAL A 69 1.85 5.33 -7.86
CA VAL A 69 2.99 4.54 -7.36
C VAL A 69 3.54 3.64 -8.47
N SER A 70 2.66 2.92 -9.17
CA SER A 70 3.05 2.05 -10.29
C SER A 70 3.80 2.82 -11.40
N ARG A 71 3.40 4.06 -11.68
CA ARG A 71 4.04 4.91 -12.70
C ARG A 71 5.35 5.55 -12.26
N GLN A 72 5.48 5.86 -10.98
CA GLN A 72 6.59 6.66 -10.43
C GLN A 72 7.69 5.80 -9.82
N ILE A 73 7.30 4.74 -9.10
CA ILE A 73 8.18 3.86 -8.33
C ILE A 73 8.25 2.46 -8.96
N GLY A 74 7.14 1.96 -9.51
CA GLY A 74 7.02 0.60 -10.04
C GLY A 74 6.31 -0.36 -9.08
N GLU A 75 6.54 -1.66 -9.25
CA GLU A 75 6.03 -2.70 -8.34
C GLU A 75 6.85 -2.70 -7.04
N CYS A 76 6.22 -2.33 -5.92
CA CYS A 76 6.80 -2.32 -4.57
C CYS A 76 5.77 -2.76 -3.52
N GLU A 77 6.22 -3.00 -2.29
CA GLU A 77 5.37 -3.45 -1.19
C GLU A 77 4.22 -2.46 -0.90
N ALA A 78 4.51 -1.15 -0.95
CA ALA A 78 3.48 -0.13 -0.77
C ALA A 78 2.38 -0.15 -1.85
N LEU A 79 2.72 -0.51 -3.10
CA LEU A 79 1.72 -0.68 -4.14
C LEU A 79 0.77 -1.86 -3.83
N GLN A 80 1.34 -2.96 -3.33
CA GLN A 80 0.56 -4.15 -2.95
C GLN A 80 -0.31 -3.87 -1.74
N LEU A 81 0.22 -3.15 -0.75
CA LEU A 81 -0.53 -2.68 0.41
C LEU A 81 -1.73 -1.82 0.00
N MET A 82 -1.53 -0.84 -0.89
CA MET A 82 -2.62 0.02 -1.37
C MET A 82 -3.70 -0.77 -2.13
N LYS A 83 -3.31 -1.72 -2.97
CA LYS A 83 -4.27 -2.59 -3.69
C LYS A 83 -5.09 -3.45 -2.72
N ALA A 84 -4.43 -4.06 -1.73
CA ALA A 84 -5.09 -4.87 -0.71
C ALA A 84 -6.03 -4.04 0.18
N ALA A 85 -5.61 -2.84 0.56
CA ALA A 85 -6.44 -1.90 1.30
C ALA A 85 -7.62 -1.40 0.46
N ALA A 86 -7.45 -1.15 -0.84
CA ALA A 86 -8.56 -0.75 -1.71
C ALA A 86 -9.63 -1.84 -1.78
N ALA A 87 -9.23 -3.11 -1.96
CA ALA A 87 -10.15 -4.26 -1.93
C ALA A 87 -10.87 -4.36 -0.57
N THR A 88 -10.11 -4.25 0.52
CA THR A 88 -10.64 -4.27 1.89
C THR A 88 -11.65 -3.14 2.12
N ALA A 89 -11.37 -1.93 1.64
CA ALA A 89 -12.25 -0.77 1.76
C ALA A 89 -13.57 -0.96 0.99
N ARG A 90 -13.56 -1.70 -0.13
CA ARG A 90 -14.79 -2.11 -0.86
C ARG A 90 -15.60 -3.19 -0.14
N GLY A 91 -15.06 -3.80 0.90
CA GLY A 91 -15.64 -4.98 1.53
C GLY A 91 -15.43 -6.27 0.70
N GLU A 92 -14.49 -6.26 -0.24
CA GLU A 92 -14.02 -7.48 -0.89
C GLU A 92 -13.19 -8.24 0.15
N VAL A 93 -13.72 -9.35 0.66
CA VAL A 93 -12.93 -10.28 1.49
C VAL A 93 -11.84 -10.83 0.58
N PHE A 94 -10.58 -10.48 0.83
CA PHE A 94 -9.44 -11.15 0.22
C PHE A 94 -9.43 -12.59 0.74
N GLU A 95 -10.06 -13.52 0.01
CA GLU A 95 -9.84 -14.95 0.19
C GLU A 95 -8.51 -15.29 -0.48
N PRO A 96 -7.44 -15.64 0.28
CA PRO A 96 -6.25 -16.21 -0.32
C PRO A 96 -6.67 -17.47 -1.10
N PRO A 97 -6.02 -17.78 -2.25
CA PRO A 97 -6.39 -18.94 -3.05
C PRO A 97 -6.42 -20.17 -2.16
N ALA A 98 -7.59 -20.84 -2.13
CA ALA A 98 -7.84 -22.00 -1.28
C ALA A 98 -6.66 -22.96 -1.40
N ALA A 99 -6.06 -23.30 -0.24
CA ALA A 99 -5.14 -24.41 -0.17
C ALA A 99 -5.86 -25.61 -0.77
N ASN A 100 -5.30 -26.16 -1.84
CA ASN A 100 -5.89 -27.27 -2.57
C ASN A 100 -5.95 -28.48 -1.64
N ASP A 101 -7.08 -28.67 -0.96
CA ASP A 101 -7.38 -29.82 -0.11
C ASP A 101 -7.55 -31.06 -0.99
N ASN A 102 -6.44 -31.53 -1.55
CA ASN A 102 -6.35 -32.83 -2.17
C ASN A 102 -5.71 -33.81 -1.17
N ALA A 103 -6.31 -33.91 0.02
CA ALA A 103 -6.11 -35.06 0.88
C ALA A 103 -7.12 -36.13 0.43
N ALA A 104 -6.66 -36.93 -0.52
CA ALA A 104 -7.36 -38.04 -1.12
C ALA A 104 -8.03 -38.93 -0.05
N ILE A 105 -9.31 -39.19 -0.29
CA ILE A 105 -10.04 -40.33 0.27
C ILE A 105 -9.36 -41.60 -0.26
N ALA A 106 -8.71 -42.35 0.62
CA ALA A 106 -8.36 -43.75 0.43
C ALA A 106 -8.43 -44.42 1.81
N THR A 107 -9.62 -44.94 2.14
CA THR A 107 -9.92 -46.37 2.32
C THR A 107 -9.35 -46.97 3.60
#